data_AF-B6BJX4-F1
#
_entry.id   AF-B6BJX4-F1
#
_cell.length_a   1.000
_cell.length_b   1.000
_cell.length_c   1.000
_cell.angle_alpha   90.00
_cell.angle_beta   90.00
_cell.angle_gamma   90.00
#
_symmetry.space_group_name_H-M   'P 1'
#
loop_
_entity.id
_entity.type
_entity.pdbx_description
1 polymer ?
#
loop_
_entity_poly.entity_id
_entity_poly.type
_entity_poly.pdbx_seq_one_letter_code
_entity_poly.pdbx_strand_id
1 'polypeptide(L)'
;MNKIYQKKHELWLSITFASFAISDEEIKSRLYDFAQIAFRHMKWIGTDTLTNGDDYNYDRDMTLYKKENVFEILEALVSEVESIQSVYGSSVLADRIKTDDTYLLEYLTQILRRESNNKPVTAFNMKREWLDKNLERDQIDALTLFLFEESYKEYELILVYAYMQARTENVIQYNVFSDLIDESHFHLKSFGDMMAKLGILALPRELHEMTYVVKDLKQFVTDGIAEEEAAKVMCKELSEAIKDEELSKFFDFINYQESYHIELMRKLL
;
A
#
# COMPACT_ATOMS: atom_id res chain seq x y z
N MET A 1 19.42 -10.92 -8.39
CA MET A 1 18.33 -10.04 -7.90
C MET A 1 17.48 -9.64 -9.09
N ASN A 2 16.18 -9.98 -9.08
CA ASN A 2 15.31 -9.72 -10.22
C ASN A 2 15.03 -8.22 -10.36
N LYS A 3 15.69 -7.56 -11.32
CA LYS A 3 15.58 -6.11 -11.54
C LYS A 3 14.17 -5.67 -11.97
N ILE A 4 13.46 -6.54 -12.68
CA ILE A 4 12.07 -6.28 -13.10
C ILE A 4 11.16 -6.27 -11.86
N TYR A 5 11.33 -7.22 -10.95
CA TYR A 5 10.56 -7.27 -9.71
C TYR A 5 10.77 -6.01 -8.86
N GLN A 6 12.03 -5.61 -8.63
CA GLN A 6 12.37 -4.38 -7.91
C GLN A 6 11.70 -3.15 -8.56
N LYS A 7 11.86 -2.98 -9.87
CA LYS A 7 11.26 -1.83 -10.58
C LYS A 7 9.73 -1.86 -10.52
N LYS A 8 9.12 -3.05 -10.53
CA LYS A 8 7.66 -3.17 -10.44
C LYS A 8 7.14 -2.89 -9.02
N HIS A 9 7.91 -3.26 -8.00
CA HIS A 9 7.67 -2.87 -6.62
C HIS A 9 7.69 -1.35 -6.45
N GLU A 10 8.72 -0.69 -6.96
CA GLU A 10 8.83 0.77 -6.97
C GLU A 10 7.63 1.41 -7.67
N LEU A 11 7.27 0.95 -8.87
CA LEU A 11 6.12 1.47 -9.60
C LEU A 11 4.79 1.29 -8.84
N TRP A 12 4.54 0.11 -8.27
CA TRP A 12 3.33 -0.12 -7.47
C TRP A 12 3.23 0.88 -6.31
N LEU A 13 4.33 1.10 -5.59
CA LEU A 13 4.40 2.09 -4.54
C LEU A 13 4.13 3.50 -5.04
N SER A 14 4.75 3.91 -6.15
CA SER A 14 4.55 5.24 -6.71
C SER A 14 3.10 5.50 -7.09
N ILE A 15 2.46 4.55 -7.77
CA ILE A 15 1.04 4.68 -8.16
C ILE A 15 0.16 4.72 -6.90
N THR A 16 0.43 3.86 -5.92
CA THR A 16 -0.30 3.80 -4.64
C THR A 16 -0.23 5.15 -3.92
N PHE A 17 0.97 5.70 -3.73
CA PHE A 17 1.15 6.95 -3.00
C PHE A 17 0.71 8.19 -3.79
N ALA A 18 0.78 8.15 -5.12
CA ALA A 18 0.15 9.18 -5.95
C ALA A 18 -1.38 9.17 -5.78
N SER A 19 -2.00 7.99 -5.68
CA SER A 19 -3.44 7.88 -5.43
C SER A 19 -3.82 8.48 -4.07
N PHE A 20 -2.98 8.33 -3.04
CA PHE A 20 -3.23 8.93 -1.73
C PHE A 20 -3.01 10.45 -1.73
N ALA A 21 -1.99 10.93 -2.45
CA ALA A 21 -1.60 12.34 -2.43
C ALA A 21 -2.56 13.25 -3.21
N ILE A 22 -3.21 12.74 -4.25
CA ILE A 22 -4.13 13.51 -5.11
C ILE A 22 -5.52 13.57 -4.47
N SER A 23 -6.04 14.78 -4.28
CA SER A 23 -7.35 15.01 -3.65
C SER A 23 -8.54 14.90 -4.60
N ASP A 24 -8.31 14.88 -5.91
CA ASP A 24 -9.35 14.69 -6.90
C ASP A 24 -9.79 13.22 -6.93
N GLU A 25 -10.99 12.92 -6.42
CA GLU A 25 -11.47 11.55 -6.21
C GLU A 25 -11.55 10.71 -7.50
N GLU A 26 -11.81 11.31 -8.66
CA GLU A 26 -11.83 10.57 -9.93
C GLU A 26 -10.41 10.11 -10.30
N ILE A 27 -9.44 11.02 -10.23
CA ILE A 27 -8.03 10.71 -10.53
C ILE A 27 -7.48 9.71 -9.51
N LYS A 28 -7.70 9.98 -8.23
CA LYS A 28 -7.27 9.14 -7.12
C LYS A 28 -7.82 7.71 -7.23
N SER A 29 -9.13 7.56 -7.39
CA SER A 29 -9.77 6.24 -7.48
C SER A 29 -9.20 5.43 -8.63
N ARG A 30 -9.03 6.08 -9.79
CA ARG A 30 -8.49 5.42 -10.97
C ARG A 30 -7.01 5.04 -10.82
N LEU A 31 -6.19 5.88 -10.19
CA LEU A 31 -4.81 5.51 -9.87
C LEU A 31 -4.75 4.33 -8.90
N TYR A 32 -5.65 4.29 -7.91
CA TYR A 32 -5.71 3.15 -7.00
C TYR A 32 -6.07 1.84 -7.71
N ASP A 33 -6.99 1.86 -8.69
CA ASP A 33 -7.25 0.70 -9.55
C ASP A 33 -5.97 0.22 -10.28
N PHE A 34 -5.17 1.16 -10.80
CA PHE A 34 -3.89 0.84 -11.43
C PHE A 34 -2.85 0.32 -10.44
N ALA A 35 -2.86 0.77 -9.19
CA ALA A 35 -2.02 0.21 -8.14
C ALA A 35 -2.36 -1.27 -7.89
N GLN A 36 -3.64 -1.63 -7.85
CA GLN A 36 -4.07 -3.03 -7.70
C GLN A 36 -3.63 -3.91 -8.88
N ILE A 37 -3.66 -3.36 -10.10
CA ILE A 37 -3.11 -4.03 -11.29
C ILE A 37 -1.58 -4.20 -11.16
N ALA A 38 -0.86 -3.15 -10.75
CA ALA A 38 0.59 -3.19 -10.58
C ALA A 38 1.02 -4.22 -9.52
N PHE A 39 0.30 -4.31 -8.41
CA PHE A 39 0.54 -5.33 -7.39
C PHE A 39 0.30 -6.74 -7.93
N ARG A 40 -0.76 -6.95 -8.72
CA ARG A 40 -0.99 -8.24 -9.40
C ARG A 40 0.16 -8.61 -10.33
N HIS A 41 0.74 -7.64 -11.04
CA HIS A 41 1.93 -7.85 -11.85
C HIS A 41 3.12 -8.32 -11.00
N MET A 42 3.34 -7.73 -9.82
CA MET A 42 4.38 -8.20 -8.90
C MET A 42 4.16 -9.68 -8.55
N LYS A 43 2.92 -10.10 -8.23
CA LYS A 43 2.61 -11.51 -7.95
C LYS A 43 3.00 -12.41 -9.12
N TRP A 44 2.59 -12.06 -10.34
CA TRP A 44 2.93 -12.83 -11.54
C TRP A 44 4.43 -12.91 -11.82
N ILE A 45 5.14 -11.78 -11.73
CA ILE A 45 6.60 -11.74 -11.90
C ILE A 45 7.28 -12.58 -10.83
N GLY A 46 6.82 -12.50 -9.58
CA GLY A 46 7.35 -13.30 -8.47
C GLY A 46 7.21 -14.80 -8.74
N THR A 47 6.02 -15.25 -9.14
CA THR A 47 5.78 -16.65 -9.51
C THR A 47 6.64 -17.11 -10.69
N ASP A 48 6.75 -16.31 -11.75
CA ASP A 48 7.59 -16.63 -12.91
C ASP A 48 9.07 -16.71 -12.53
N THR A 49 9.55 -15.79 -11.69
CA THR A 49 10.92 -15.79 -11.15
C THR A 49 11.24 -17.09 -10.40
N LEU A 50 10.36 -17.48 -9.47
CA LEU A 50 10.53 -18.70 -8.68
C LEU A 50 10.45 -19.97 -9.54
N THR A 51 9.55 -19.99 -10.53
CA THR A 51 9.39 -21.13 -11.45
C THR A 51 10.64 -21.35 -12.30
N ASN A 52 11.36 -20.28 -12.62
CA ASN A 52 12.62 -20.31 -13.36
C ASN A 52 13.84 -20.65 -12.48
N GLY A 53 13.66 -20.89 -11.18
CA GLY A 53 14.73 -21.21 -10.23
C GLY A 53 15.51 -20.00 -9.71
N ASP A 54 15.04 -18.79 -10.00
CA ASP A 54 15.59 -17.54 -9.47
C ASP A 54 14.83 -17.10 -8.20
N ASP A 55 15.31 -16.01 -7.57
CA ASP A 55 14.67 -15.40 -6.40
C ASP A 55 14.52 -13.87 -6.55
N TYR A 56 13.68 -13.29 -5.70
CA TYR A 56 13.40 -11.85 -5.65
C TYR A 56 13.36 -11.34 -4.21
N ASN A 57 13.63 -10.04 -4.07
CA ASN A 57 13.57 -9.31 -2.80
C ASN A 57 12.80 -8.00 -2.96
N TYR A 58 12.64 -7.27 -1.85
CA TYR A 58 11.92 -5.98 -1.81
C TYR A 58 12.84 -4.77 -1.80
N ASP A 59 14.14 -4.95 -2.02
CA ASP A 59 15.10 -3.86 -2.16
C ASP A 59 14.59 -2.86 -3.19
N ARG A 60 14.72 -1.56 -2.90
CA ARG A 60 14.25 -0.48 -3.77
C ARG A 60 15.21 0.70 -3.70
N ASP A 61 15.26 1.46 -4.77
CA ASP A 61 15.95 2.75 -4.84
C ASP A 61 14.91 3.83 -5.14
N MET A 62 14.16 4.20 -4.10
CA MET A 62 13.00 5.08 -4.21
C MET A 62 12.97 6.09 -3.06
N THR A 63 12.66 7.34 -3.40
CA THR A 63 12.32 8.38 -2.43
C THR A 63 11.01 9.00 -2.84
N LEU A 64 10.07 9.12 -1.90
CA LEU A 64 8.85 9.89 -2.13
C LEU A 64 9.20 11.38 -2.06
N TYR A 65 9.41 11.99 -3.22
CA TYR A 65 9.64 13.43 -3.29
C TYR A 65 8.34 14.18 -3.07
N LYS A 66 8.37 15.16 -2.17
CA LYS A 66 7.26 16.11 -2.01
C LYS A 66 7.05 16.84 -3.33
N LYS A 67 5.80 16.80 -3.81
CA LYS A 67 5.37 17.50 -5.02
C LYS A 67 4.36 18.56 -4.64
N GLU A 68 4.45 19.72 -5.28
CA GLU A 68 3.62 20.88 -4.95
C GLU A 68 2.26 20.83 -5.64
N ASN A 69 2.17 20.13 -6.76
CA ASN A 69 0.96 20.03 -7.57
C ASN A 69 0.77 18.65 -8.20
N VAL A 70 -0.45 18.40 -8.68
CA VAL A 70 -0.86 17.12 -9.29
C VAL A 70 0.00 16.79 -10.51
N PHE A 71 0.34 17.77 -11.36
CA PHE A 71 1.10 17.49 -12.58
C PHE A 71 2.51 16.98 -12.28
N GLU A 72 3.21 17.55 -11.30
CA GLU A 72 4.52 17.04 -10.87
C GLU A 72 4.49 15.58 -10.39
N ILE A 73 3.38 15.14 -9.77
CA ILE A 73 3.18 13.73 -9.40
C ILE A 73 3.01 12.88 -10.66
N LEU A 74 2.11 13.30 -11.55
CA LEU A 74 1.77 12.52 -12.75
C LEU A 74 2.94 12.44 -13.74
N GLU A 75 3.73 13.50 -13.91
CA GLU A 75 4.94 13.51 -14.75
C GLU A 75 6.04 12.58 -14.20
N ALA A 76 6.18 12.52 -12.87
CA ALA A 76 7.07 11.56 -12.23
C ALA A 76 6.60 10.12 -12.50
N LEU A 77 5.29 9.84 -12.36
CA LEU A 77 4.71 8.54 -12.69
C LEU A 77 4.91 8.17 -14.18
N VAL A 78 4.70 9.11 -15.10
CA VAL A 78 4.94 8.87 -16.54
C VAL A 78 6.38 8.43 -16.75
N SER A 79 7.34 9.16 -16.16
CA SER A 79 8.78 8.85 -16.28
C SER A 79 9.11 7.45 -15.75
N GLU A 80 8.50 7.04 -14.64
CA GLU A 80 8.70 5.72 -14.05
C GLU A 80 8.10 4.60 -14.91
N VAL A 81 6.88 4.79 -15.43
CA VAL A 81 6.21 3.81 -16.29
C VAL A 81 6.96 3.64 -17.62
N GLU A 82 7.49 4.73 -18.19
CA GLU A 82 8.35 4.65 -19.38
C GLU A 82 9.67 3.93 -19.06
N SER A 83 10.29 4.25 -17.93
CA SER A 83 11.55 3.63 -17.49
C SER A 83 11.42 2.12 -17.33
N ILE A 84 10.37 1.62 -16.67
CA ILE A 84 10.21 0.18 -16.44
C ILE A 84 9.90 -0.58 -17.73
N GLN A 85 9.19 0.02 -18.69
CA GLN A 85 8.91 -0.64 -19.96
C GLN A 85 10.18 -0.98 -20.75
N SER A 86 11.26 -0.24 -20.54
CA SER A 86 12.56 -0.52 -21.18
C SER A 86 13.24 -1.79 -20.66
N VAL A 87 12.83 -2.32 -19.50
CA VAL A 87 13.42 -3.52 -18.90
C VAL A 87 12.57 -4.78 -19.08
N TYR A 88 11.38 -4.67 -19.68
CA TYR A 88 10.56 -5.84 -19.97
C TYR A 88 11.19 -6.72 -21.06
N GLY A 89 11.18 -8.03 -20.79
CA GLY A 89 11.60 -9.04 -21.77
C GLY A 89 10.54 -9.29 -22.84
N SER A 90 10.72 -10.37 -23.60
CA SER A 90 9.86 -10.75 -24.74
C SER A 90 8.98 -11.97 -24.46
N SER A 91 8.38 -12.06 -23.27
CA SER A 91 7.48 -13.17 -22.90
C SER A 91 6.01 -12.76 -22.99
N VAL A 92 5.10 -13.74 -23.01
CA VAL A 92 3.65 -13.48 -22.97
C VAL A 92 3.25 -12.67 -21.74
N LEU A 93 3.88 -12.96 -20.59
CA LEU A 93 3.68 -12.19 -19.36
C LEU A 93 4.19 -10.74 -19.53
N ALA A 94 5.37 -10.55 -20.12
CA ALA A 94 5.92 -9.23 -20.36
C ALA A 94 5.01 -8.40 -21.30
N ASP A 95 4.50 -9.00 -22.38
CA ASP A 95 3.56 -8.35 -23.30
C ASP A 95 2.24 -7.96 -22.62
N ARG A 96 1.72 -8.85 -21.75
CA ARG A 96 0.53 -8.60 -20.95
C ARG A 96 0.70 -7.39 -20.03
N ILE A 97 1.80 -7.35 -19.28
CA ILE A 97 2.15 -6.26 -18.35
C ILE A 97 2.36 -4.96 -19.12
N LYS A 98 3.09 -5.01 -20.24
CA LYS A 98 3.35 -3.84 -21.08
C LYS A 98 2.07 -3.20 -21.62
N THR A 99 1.06 -4.01 -21.95
CA THR A 99 -0.23 -3.49 -22.41
C THR A 99 -0.96 -2.73 -21.31
N ASP A 100 -0.97 -3.25 -20.08
CA ASP A 100 -1.58 -2.55 -18.93
C ASP A 100 -0.83 -1.25 -18.60
N ASP A 101 0.49 -1.26 -18.63
CA ASP A 101 1.32 -0.07 -18.39
C ASP A 101 1.19 0.98 -19.52
N THR A 102 1.00 0.53 -20.76
CA THR A 102 0.70 1.41 -21.89
C THR A 102 -0.64 2.10 -21.70
N TYR A 103 -1.64 1.38 -21.20
CA TYR A 103 -2.96 1.95 -20.89
C TYR A 103 -2.90 2.93 -19.71
N LEU A 104 -2.09 2.65 -18.70
CA LEU A 104 -1.79 3.62 -17.64
C LEU A 104 -1.16 4.91 -18.21
N LEU A 105 -0.15 4.80 -19.08
CA LEU A 105 0.45 5.98 -19.73
C LEU A 105 -0.56 6.81 -20.52
N GLU A 106 -1.45 6.14 -21.26
CA GLU A 106 -2.51 6.83 -21.98
C GLU A 106 -3.40 7.62 -21.02
N TYR A 107 -3.82 6.99 -19.91
CA TYR A 107 -4.62 7.64 -18.88
C TYR A 107 -3.91 8.86 -18.27
N LEU A 108 -2.65 8.70 -17.83
CA LEU A 108 -1.84 9.80 -17.27
C LEU A 108 -1.72 10.97 -18.26
N THR A 109 -1.48 10.65 -19.54
CA THR A 109 -1.37 11.66 -20.62
C THR A 109 -2.68 12.40 -20.83
N GLN A 110 -3.83 11.74 -20.71
CA GLN A 110 -5.15 12.38 -20.82
C GLN A 110 -5.40 13.35 -19.67
N ILE A 111 -5.00 13.02 -18.44
CA ILE A 111 -5.13 13.90 -17.27
C ILE A 111 -4.25 15.15 -17.46
N LEU A 112 -2.99 14.97 -17.86
CA LEU A 112 -2.00 16.04 -18.05
C LEU A 112 -2.40 17.06 -19.13
N ARG A 113 -3.27 16.68 -20.09
CA ARG A 113 -3.75 17.60 -21.14
C ARG A 113 -4.77 18.63 -20.64
N ARG A 114 -5.35 18.45 -19.46
CA ARG A 114 -6.40 19.33 -18.91
C ARG A 114 -5.83 20.14 -17.75
N GLU A 115 -5.52 21.42 -17.99
CA GLU A 115 -4.93 22.30 -16.97
C GLU A 115 -5.77 22.39 -15.69
N SER A 116 -7.10 22.20 -15.77
CA SER A 116 -7.99 22.15 -14.61
C SER A 116 -7.66 21.03 -13.60
N ASN A 117 -6.92 20.01 -14.04
CA ASN A 117 -6.48 18.91 -13.20
C ASN A 117 -5.22 19.25 -12.40
N ASN A 118 -4.51 20.34 -12.76
CA ASN A 118 -3.31 20.78 -12.08
C ASN A 118 -3.65 21.54 -10.78
N LYS A 119 -4.02 20.77 -9.75
CA LYS A 119 -4.39 21.31 -8.43
C LYS A 119 -3.19 21.27 -7.48
N PRO A 120 -3.14 22.16 -6.46
CA PRO A 120 -2.14 22.07 -5.39
C PRO A 120 -2.27 20.75 -4.62
N VAL A 121 -1.15 20.20 -4.18
CA VAL A 121 -1.09 19.00 -3.34
C VAL A 121 -0.82 19.41 -1.90
N THR A 122 -1.69 19.00 -0.97
CA THR A 122 -1.56 19.31 0.46
C THR A 122 -1.05 18.14 1.28
N ALA A 123 -0.91 16.95 0.69
CA ALA A 123 -0.58 15.71 1.37
C ALA A 123 0.77 15.70 2.11
N PHE A 124 1.63 16.68 1.86
CA PHE A 124 3.00 16.76 2.39
C PHE A 124 3.31 18.04 3.18
N ASN A 125 2.29 18.88 3.43
CA ASN A 125 2.45 20.23 3.97
C ASN A 125 2.75 20.28 5.47
N MET A 126 2.68 19.14 6.18
CA MET A 126 2.93 18.96 7.60
C MET A 126 2.07 19.82 8.54
N LYS A 127 0.93 20.34 8.07
CA LYS A 127 0.06 21.18 8.89
C LYS A 127 -0.65 20.40 9.99
N ARG A 128 -0.89 19.09 9.79
CA ARG A 128 -1.64 18.22 10.72
C ARG A 128 -3.05 18.76 10.99
N GLU A 129 -3.66 19.29 9.95
CA GLU A 129 -4.99 19.89 9.97
C GLU A 129 -5.92 19.06 9.10
N TRP A 130 -7.01 18.56 9.68
CA TRP A 130 -8.07 17.94 8.92
C TRP A 130 -9.25 18.91 8.87
N LEU A 131 -9.30 19.77 7.86
CA LEU A 131 -10.13 20.99 7.84
C LEU A 131 -11.65 20.76 8.01
N ASP A 132 -12.17 19.62 7.55
CA ASP A 132 -13.57 19.22 7.67
C ASP A 132 -13.88 18.44 8.95
N LYS A 133 -12.88 18.19 9.80
CA LYS A 133 -13.00 17.43 11.05
C LYS A 133 -12.51 18.30 12.21
N ASN A 134 -13.41 18.68 13.12
CA ASN A 134 -13.08 19.50 14.29
C ASN A 134 -12.34 18.68 15.38
N LEU A 135 -11.20 18.10 15.02
CA LEU A 135 -10.37 17.31 15.92
C LEU A 135 -9.54 18.23 16.81
N GLU A 136 -9.57 17.96 18.11
CA GLU A 136 -8.70 18.59 19.10
C GLU A 136 -7.25 18.10 18.93
N ARG A 137 -6.31 18.85 19.49
CA ARG A 137 -4.87 18.58 19.31
C ARG A 137 -4.45 17.20 19.82
N ASP A 138 -4.97 16.78 20.97
CA ASP A 138 -4.71 15.45 21.54
C ASP A 138 -5.22 14.32 20.63
N GLN A 139 -6.39 14.50 19.99
CA GLN A 139 -6.94 13.56 19.01
C GLN A 139 -6.06 13.49 17.75
N ILE A 140 -5.57 14.64 17.26
CA ILE A 140 -4.64 14.72 16.14
C ILE A 140 -3.30 14.06 16.48
N ASP A 141 -2.78 14.26 17.70
CA ASP A 141 -1.54 13.64 18.18
C ASP A 141 -1.67 12.10 18.24
N ALA A 142 -2.74 11.59 18.86
CA ALA A 142 -3.00 10.15 18.91
C ALA A 142 -3.20 9.54 17.51
N LEU A 143 -4.01 10.18 16.67
CA LEU A 143 -4.25 9.74 15.28
C LEU A 143 -2.96 9.74 14.46
N THR A 144 -2.11 10.76 14.62
CA THR A 144 -0.83 10.83 13.88
C THR A 144 0.08 9.65 14.22
N LEU A 145 0.22 9.32 15.51
CA LEU A 145 1.05 8.20 15.95
C LEU A 145 0.56 6.88 15.37
N PHE A 146 -0.74 6.60 15.54
CA PHE A 146 -1.39 5.42 14.99
C PHE A 146 -1.18 5.30 13.47
N LEU A 147 -1.43 6.37 12.72
CA LEU A 147 -1.31 6.34 11.26
C LEU A 147 0.12 6.02 10.80
N PHE A 148 1.16 6.51 11.50
CA PHE A 148 2.54 6.19 11.15
C PHE A 148 2.91 4.73 11.46
N GLU A 149 2.40 4.19 12.57
CA GLU A 149 2.66 2.81 12.97
C GLU A 149 1.91 1.83 12.07
N GLU A 150 0.59 2.01 11.93
CA GLU A 150 -0.26 1.08 11.21
C GLU A 150 -0.09 1.18 9.69
N SER A 151 0.08 2.37 9.09
CA SER A 151 0.34 2.42 7.64
C SER A 151 1.64 1.72 7.24
N TYR A 152 2.66 1.76 8.11
CA TYR A 152 3.89 1.01 7.91
C TYR A 152 3.66 -0.49 8.05
N LYS A 153 2.96 -0.90 9.11
CA LYS A 153 2.60 -2.31 9.36
C LYS A 153 1.82 -2.89 8.18
N GLU A 154 0.80 -2.21 7.67
CA GLU A 154 -0.01 -2.72 6.56
C GLU A 154 0.78 -2.88 5.27
N TYR A 155 1.67 -1.94 4.97
CA TYR A 155 2.59 -2.08 3.85
C TYR A 155 3.52 -3.30 4.03
N GLU A 156 4.06 -3.48 5.22
CA GLU A 156 4.91 -4.62 5.56
C GLU A 156 4.15 -5.94 5.40
N LEU A 157 2.96 -6.05 5.98
CA LEU A 157 2.11 -7.24 5.92
C LEU A 157 1.74 -7.63 4.48
N ILE A 158 1.37 -6.67 3.63
CA ILE A 158 1.12 -6.93 2.19
C ILE A 158 2.31 -7.66 1.56
N LEU A 159 3.54 -7.20 1.83
CA LEU A 159 4.74 -7.78 1.24
C LEU A 159 5.13 -9.12 1.88
N VAL A 160 5.06 -9.23 3.20
CA VAL A 160 5.35 -10.48 3.92
C VAL A 160 4.40 -11.59 3.47
N TYR A 161 3.09 -11.33 3.47
CA TYR A 161 2.10 -12.31 3.04
C TYR A 161 2.22 -12.62 1.54
N ALA A 162 2.51 -11.64 0.68
CA ALA A 162 2.75 -11.91 -0.75
C ALA A 162 4.00 -12.77 -0.98
N TYR A 163 5.06 -12.56 -0.20
CA TYR A 163 6.28 -13.37 -0.24
C TYR A 163 6.00 -14.83 0.12
N MET A 164 5.23 -15.04 1.20
CA MET A 164 4.85 -16.37 1.68
C MET A 164 3.85 -17.06 0.75
N GLN A 165 2.86 -16.31 0.23
CA GLN A 165 1.88 -16.81 -0.72
C GLN A 165 2.54 -17.36 -1.99
N ALA A 166 3.57 -16.69 -2.52
CA ALA A 166 4.28 -17.13 -3.70
C ALA A 166 5.10 -18.42 -3.50
N ARG A 167 5.32 -18.84 -2.24
CA ARG A 167 6.20 -19.96 -1.86
C ARG A 167 5.49 -21.10 -1.15
N THR A 168 4.17 -21.04 -1.00
CA THR A 168 3.39 -22.11 -0.38
C THR A 168 2.64 -22.94 -1.42
N GLU A 169 2.67 -24.27 -1.27
CA GLU A 169 1.80 -25.20 -2.00
C GLU A 169 0.54 -25.55 -1.19
N ASN A 170 0.45 -25.10 0.07
CA ASN A 170 -0.68 -25.37 0.93
C ASN A 170 -1.83 -24.39 0.60
N VAL A 171 -2.93 -24.92 0.08
CA VAL A 171 -4.12 -24.15 -0.31
C VAL A 171 -4.71 -23.33 0.85
N ILE A 172 -4.69 -23.85 2.08
CA ILE A 172 -5.19 -23.12 3.25
C ILE A 172 -4.31 -21.90 3.51
N GLN A 173 -2.99 -22.08 3.51
CA GLN A 173 -2.05 -20.97 3.68
C GLN A 173 -2.19 -19.94 2.56
N TYR A 174 -2.25 -20.41 1.31
CA TYR A 174 -2.42 -19.54 0.14
C TYR A 174 -3.67 -18.65 0.27
N ASN A 175 -4.81 -19.23 0.65
CA ASN A 175 -6.07 -18.52 0.80
C ASN A 175 -6.02 -17.53 1.97
N VAL A 176 -5.50 -17.94 3.13
CA VAL A 176 -5.36 -17.06 4.29
C VAL A 176 -4.45 -15.87 3.97
N PHE A 177 -3.30 -16.08 3.33
CA PHE A 177 -2.44 -14.98 2.91
C PHE A 177 -3.13 -14.08 1.87
N SER A 178 -3.93 -14.64 0.97
CA SER A 178 -4.70 -13.82 0.03
C SER A 178 -5.68 -12.90 0.74
N ASP A 179 -6.46 -13.44 1.67
CA ASP A 179 -7.45 -12.68 2.43
C ASP A 179 -6.76 -11.57 3.24
N LEU A 180 -5.65 -11.88 3.94
CA LEU A 180 -4.90 -10.90 4.72
C LEU A 180 -4.27 -9.80 3.84
N ILE A 181 -3.77 -10.13 2.65
CA ILE A 181 -3.27 -9.13 1.69
C ILE A 181 -4.38 -8.17 1.26
N ASP A 182 -5.57 -8.70 0.95
CA ASP A 182 -6.70 -7.90 0.49
C ASP A 182 -7.19 -6.94 1.60
N GLU A 183 -7.25 -7.42 2.84
CA GLU A 183 -7.58 -6.61 4.01
C GLU A 183 -6.51 -5.52 4.27
N SER A 184 -5.22 -5.87 4.26
CA SER A 184 -4.14 -4.91 4.45
C SER A 184 -4.09 -3.84 3.36
N HIS A 185 -4.47 -4.16 2.11
CA HIS A 185 -4.64 -3.14 1.07
C HIS A 185 -5.72 -2.13 1.42
N PHE A 186 -6.86 -2.59 1.95
CA PHE A 186 -7.94 -1.70 2.36
C PHE A 186 -7.52 -0.80 3.54
N HIS A 187 -6.82 -1.35 4.53
CA HIS A 187 -6.27 -0.57 5.65
C HIS A 187 -5.24 0.46 5.19
N LEU A 188 -4.23 0.04 4.40
CA LEU A 188 -3.20 0.92 3.86
C LEU A 188 -3.82 2.08 3.07
N LYS A 189 -4.82 1.81 2.23
CA LYS A 189 -5.55 2.86 1.51
C LYS A 189 -6.22 3.83 2.46
N SER A 190 -6.94 3.31 3.44
CA SER A 190 -7.69 4.13 4.39
C SER A 190 -6.75 5.02 5.22
N PHE A 191 -5.66 4.45 5.76
CA PHE A 191 -4.68 5.19 6.53
C PHE A 191 -3.90 6.19 5.67
N GLY A 192 -3.49 5.81 4.46
CA GLY A 192 -2.85 6.71 3.50
C GLY A 192 -3.72 7.91 3.15
N ASP A 193 -5.02 7.69 2.92
CA ASP A 193 -5.99 8.77 2.69
C ASP A 193 -6.09 9.72 3.89
N MET A 194 -6.08 9.21 5.13
CA MET A 194 -6.09 10.02 6.35
C MET A 194 -4.79 10.82 6.52
N MET A 195 -3.64 10.19 6.27
CA MET A 195 -2.33 10.85 6.32
C MET A 195 -2.25 11.99 5.30
N ALA A 196 -2.78 11.78 4.09
CA ALA A 196 -2.83 12.81 3.06
C ALA A 196 -3.73 13.99 3.46
N LYS A 197 -4.89 13.73 4.09
CA LYS A 197 -5.76 14.80 4.61
C LYS A 197 -5.08 15.63 5.70
N LEU A 198 -4.29 14.98 6.57
CA LEU A 198 -3.49 15.65 7.60
C LEU A 198 -2.21 16.32 7.06
N GLY A 199 -1.85 16.08 5.80
CA GLY A 199 -0.63 16.62 5.19
C GLY A 199 0.66 15.95 5.68
N ILE A 200 0.58 14.72 6.21
CA ILE A 200 1.70 13.95 6.78
C ILE A 200 2.03 12.68 5.99
N LEU A 201 1.53 12.56 4.76
CA LEU A 201 1.77 11.38 3.93
C LEU A 201 3.28 11.16 3.75
N ALA A 202 3.73 9.94 4.04
CA ALA A 202 5.13 9.55 3.98
C ALA A 202 5.27 8.13 3.45
N LEU A 203 6.38 7.86 2.76
CA LEU A 203 6.67 6.51 2.29
C LEU A 203 6.97 5.59 3.50
N PRO A 204 6.47 4.35 3.52
CA PRO A 204 6.85 3.34 4.51
C PRO A 204 8.36 3.12 4.48
N ARG A 205 8.95 2.59 5.57
CA ARG A 205 10.38 2.24 5.60
C ARG A 205 10.67 1.08 4.64
N GLU A 206 11.94 0.95 4.26
CA GLU A 206 12.40 -0.20 3.48
C GLU A 206 12.30 -1.48 4.32
N LEU A 207 11.93 -2.57 3.65
CA LEU A 207 11.72 -3.85 4.30
C LEU A 207 12.97 -4.72 4.18
N HIS A 208 13.56 -5.08 5.31
CA HIS A 208 14.75 -5.93 5.36
C HIS A 208 14.40 -7.41 5.17
N GLU A 209 15.29 -8.20 4.58
CA GLU A 209 15.09 -9.65 4.32
C GLU A 209 14.62 -10.44 5.55
N MET A 210 15.23 -10.17 6.70
CA MET A 210 14.87 -10.81 7.96
C MET A 210 13.42 -10.59 8.38
N THR A 211 12.74 -9.57 7.86
CA THR A 211 11.34 -9.28 8.18
C THR A 211 10.38 -10.13 7.36
N TYR A 212 10.65 -10.34 6.06
CA TYR A 212 9.73 -11.07 5.17
C TYR A 212 10.11 -12.53 4.89
N VAL A 213 11.35 -12.93 5.18
CA VAL A 213 11.76 -14.33 5.08
C VAL A 213 11.43 -15.05 6.40
N VAL A 214 10.19 -15.54 6.49
CA VAL A 214 9.67 -16.24 7.66
C VAL A 214 10.24 -17.67 7.74
N LYS A 215 11.07 -17.92 8.76
CA LYS A 215 11.70 -19.24 9.01
C LYS A 215 10.88 -20.13 9.94
N ASP A 216 10.09 -19.53 10.82
CA ASP A 216 9.18 -20.22 11.73
C ASP A 216 7.78 -19.61 11.58
N LEU A 217 6.96 -20.27 10.75
CA LEU A 217 5.58 -19.83 10.49
C LEU A 217 4.76 -19.81 11.78
N LYS A 218 4.96 -20.77 12.67
CA LYS A 218 4.15 -20.88 13.89
C LYS A 218 4.45 -19.72 14.82
N GLN A 219 5.73 -19.38 15.00
CA GLN A 219 6.14 -18.24 15.81
C GLN A 219 5.63 -16.93 15.19
N PHE A 220 5.85 -16.74 13.88
CA PHE A 220 5.36 -15.56 13.16
C PHE A 220 3.86 -15.35 13.31
N VAL A 221 3.05 -16.40 13.15
CA VAL A 221 1.59 -16.33 13.32
C VAL A 221 1.19 -16.07 14.77
N THR A 222 1.92 -16.64 15.74
CA THR A 222 1.64 -16.41 17.17
C THR A 222 1.91 -14.96 17.55
N ASP A 223 3.02 -14.39 17.07
CA ASP A 223 3.37 -12.99 17.29
C ASP A 223 2.41 -12.06 16.56
N GLY A 224 2.05 -12.37 15.31
CA GLY A 224 1.05 -11.60 14.54
C GLY A 224 -0.31 -11.54 15.23
N ILE A 225 -0.80 -12.65 15.79
CA ILE A 225 -2.05 -12.65 16.58
C ILE A 225 -1.95 -11.71 17.78
N ALA A 226 -0.82 -11.70 18.49
CA ALA A 226 -0.61 -10.81 19.62
C ALA A 226 -0.56 -9.33 19.18
N GLU A 227 0.03 -9.05 18.01
CA GLU A 227 0.02 -7.71 17.41
C GLU A 227 -1.40 -7.28 17.02
N GLU A 228 -2.24 -8.14 16.43
CA GLU A 228 -3.64 -7.80 16.14
C GLU A 228 -4.47 -7.58 17.40
N GLU A 229 -4.21 -8.35 18.47
CA GLU A 229 -4.84 -8.10 19.77
C GLU A 229 -4.47 -6.72 20.33
N ALA A 230 -3.22 -6.27 20.16
CA ALA A 230 -2.79 -4.93 20.56
C ALA A 230 -3.39 -3.83 19.67
N ALA A 231 -3.41 -4.02 18.34
CA ALA A 231 -4.00 -3.09 17.39
C ALA A 231 -5.49 -2.86 17.68
N LYS A 232 -6.21 -3.91 18.10
CA LYS A 232 -7.60 -3.80 18.56
C LYS A 232 -7.76 -2.86 19.75
N VAL A 233 -6.90 -2.98 20.77
CA VAL A 233 -6.94 -2.09 21.93
C VAL A 233 -6.70 -0.65 21.49
N MET A 234 -5.69 -0.40 20.66
CA MET A 234 -5.38 0.94 20.14
C MET A 234 -6.54 1.52 19.31
N CYS A 235 -7.14 0.74 18.42
CA CYS A 235 -8.32 1.16 17.65
C CYS A 235 -9.49 1.52 18.58
N LYS A 236 -9.70 0.76 19.65
CA LYS A 236 -10.78 1.05 20.59
C LYS A 236 -10.52 2.33 21.38
N GLU A 237 -9.29 2.51 21.87
CA GLU A 237 -8.87 3.74 22.56
C GLU A 237 -9.02 4.97 21.65
N LEU A 238 -8.64 4.88 20.38
CA LEU A 238 -8.85 5.94 19.40
C LEU A 238 -10.33 6.21 19.13
N SER A 239 -11.13 5.16 18.94
CA SER A 239 -12.57 5.29 18.72
C SER A 239 -13.27 6.03 19.86
N GLU A 240 -12.88 5.76 21.11
CA GLU A 240 -13.42 6.41 22.30
C GLU A 240 -12.90 7.84 22.50
N ALA A 241 -11.66 8.10 22.09
CA ALA A 241 -11.05 9.42 22.19
C ALA A 241 -11.53 10.39 21.09
N ILE A 242 -11.85 9.89 19.90
CA ILE A 242 -12.25 10.70 18.74
C ILE A 242 -13.74 11.11 18.84
N LYS A 243 -13.98 12.42 18.76
CA LYS A 243 -15.30 13.05 18.87
C LYS A 243 -16.06 13.06 17.54
N ASP A 244 -15.35 12.97 16.42
CA ASP A 244 -15.96 12.86 15.11
C ASP A 244 -16.60 11.48 14.95
N GLU A 245 -17.93 11.45 14.76
CA GLU A 245 -18.71 10.21 14.75
C GLU A 245 -18.31 9.27 13.60
N GLU A 246 -17.96 9.82 12.44
CA GLU A 246 -17.55 9.02 11.28
C GLU A 246 -16.21 8.34 11.54
N LEU A 247 -15.21 9.08 12.04
CA LEU A 247 -13.90 8.53 12.37
C LEU A 247 -13.98 7.55 13.55
N SER A 248 -14.76 7.86 14.58
CA SER A 248 -14.97 6.95 15.72
C SER A 248 -15.56 5.61 15.26
N LYS A 249 -16.58 5.63 14.38
CA LYS A 249 -17.16 4.42 13.78
C LYS A 249 -16.21 3.70 12.85
N PHE A 250 -15.36 4.42 12.12
CA PHE A 250 -14.33 3.81 11.30
C PHE A 250 -13.36 2.99 12.15
N PHE A 251 -12.89 3.50 13.30
CA PHE A 251 -12.00 2.72 14.18
C PHE A 251 -12.70 1.52 14.86
N ASP A 252 -13.98 1.63 15.19
CA ASP A 252 -14.78 0.48 15.63
C ASP A 252 -14.90 -0.57 14.49
N PHE A 253 -15.03 -0.13 13.24
CA PHE A 253 -15.06 -1.02 12.08
C PHE A 253 -13.72 -1.74 11.85
N ILE A 254 -12.59 -1.01 11.88
CA ILE A 254 -11.25 -1.62 11.79
C ILE A 254 -11.05 -2.63 12.93
N ASN A 255 -11.40 -2.28 14.17
CA ASN A 255 -11.32 -3.20 15.32
C ASN A 255 -12.07 -4.53 15.09
N TYR A 256 -13.20 -4.48 14.39
CA TYR A 256 -13.93 -5.69 14.02
C TYR A 256 -13.20 -6.50 12.95
N GLN A 257 -12.59 -5.86 11.95
CA GLN A 257 -11.76 -6.54 10.93
C GLN A 257 -10.57 -7.26 11.57
N GLU A 258 -9.86 -6.63 12.51
CA GLU A 258 -8.75 -7.27 13.23
C GLU A 258 -9.19 -8.55 13.97
N SER A 259 -10.43 -8.58 14.46
CA SER A 259 -10.98 -9.78 15.08
C SER A 259 -11.06 -10.95 14.09
N TYR A 260 -11.40 -10.67 12.83
CA TYR A 260 -11.44 -11.68 11.79
C TYR A 260 -10.03 -12.06 11.30
N HIS A 261 -9.09 -11.12 11.27
CA HIS A 261 -7.68 -11.40 10.94
C HIS A 261 -7.09 -12.43 11.89
N ILE A 262 -7.36 -12.29 13.20
CA ILE A 262 -6.98 -13.29 14.21
C ILE A 262 -7.56 -14.67 13.88
N GLU A 263 -8.83 -14.75 13.47
CA GLU A 263 -9.46 -16.02 13.08
C GLU A 263 -8.84 -16.61 11.80
N LEU A 264 -8.40 -15.77 10.85
CA LEU A 264 -7.66 -16.21 9.68
C LEU A 264 -6.29 -16.77 10.07
N MET A 265 -5.54 -16.03 10.88
CA MET A 265 -4.21 -16.43 11.37
C MET A 265 -4.25 -17.74 12.15
N ARG A 266 -5.27 -17.97 12.99
CA ARG A 266 -5.46 -19.23 13.71
C ARG A 266 -5.59 -20.45 12.82
N LYS A 267 -6.01 -20.30 11.55
CA LYS A 267 -6.07 -21.42 10.58
C LYS A 267 -4.69 -21.88 10.11
N LEU A 268 -3.63 -21.11 10.41
CA LEU A 268 -2.24 -21.42 10.06
C LEU A 268 -1.50 -22.20 11.15
N LEU A 269 -2.13 -22.41 12.32
CA LEU A 269 -1.60 -23.13 13.48
C LEU A 269 -2.09 -24.59 13.52
#